data_AF-H2DL13-F1
#
_entry.id   AF-H2DL13-F1
#
_cell.length_a   1.000
_cell.length_b   1.000
_cell.length_c   1.000
_cell.angle_alpha   90.00
_cell.angle_beta   90.00
_cell.angle_gamma   90.00
#
_symmetry.space_group_name_H-M   'P 1'
#
loop_
_entity.id
_entity.type
_entity.pdbx_description
1 polymer ?
#
loop_
_entity_poly.entity_id
_entity_poly.type
_entity_poly.pdbx_seq_one_letter_code
_entity_poly.pdbx_strand_id
1 'polypeptide(L)'
;MASGDTNDRIQDDDDENYTVPEQESNTQNFVTQFITSVAQIDIERDKNAQVAQDIINETEPLNNDCCNPIASDLKRIADEIDKSYGTEFENLVTKAITSKIICDAANGYRHFVEITASIFESGITLGRIYVLLMFGYRWIVRSLSVAAETFSVDVNPLQTIIGYLVRFLSSAGVQAFIASIGGWKAIMHSLSSKATIIFAALAGVFVFLAVIFNK
;
A
#
# COMPACT_ATOMS: atom_id res chain seq x y z
N MET A 1 -43.93 -41.79 -32.14
CA MET A 1 -44.84 -40.71 -31.70
C MET A 1 -45.01 -40.89 -30.19
N ALA A 2 -44.61 -40.03 -29.26
CA ALA A 2 -44.04 -38.68 -29.21
C ALA A 2 -43.03 -38.68 -28.02
N SER A 3 -41.84 -38.09 -28.14
CA SER A 3 -41.48 -36.70 -27.80
C SER A 3 -41.62 -36.36 -26.32
N GLY A 4 -40.51 -35.99 -25.68
CA GLY A 4 -40.50 -35.51 -24.29
C GLY A 4 -39.10 -35.42 -23.68
N ASP A 5 -38.22 -34.70 -24.37
CA ASP A 5 -36.92 -34.24 -23.87
C ASP A 5 -37.12 -33.45 -22.56
N THR A 6 -36.48 -33.87 -21.47
CA THR A 6 -36.40 -33.09 -20.22
C THR A 6 -34.94 -32.83 -19.91
N ASN A 7 -34.41 -31.92 -20.71
CA ASN A 7 -33.32 -31.02 -20.36
C ASN A 7 -33.81 -30.13 -19.21
N ASP A 8 -33.64 -30.58 -17.96
CA ASP A 8 -33.80 -29.71 -16.81
C ASP A 8 -32.42 -29.28 -16.30
N ARG A 9 -32.23 -27.98 -16.51
CA ARG A 9 -31.09 -27.15 -16.22
C ARG A 9 -30.54 -27.43 -14.82
N ILE A 10 -29.24 -27.68 -14.76
CA ILE A 10 -28.44 -27.32 -13.60
C ILE A 10 -28.61 -25.80 -13.44
N GLN A 11 -29.42 -25.37 -12.48
CA GLN A 11 -29.38 -24.00 -11.99
C GLN A 11 -28.09 -23.89 -11.18
N ASP A 12 -27.15 -23.15 -11.72
CA ASP A 12 -26.02 -22.56 -11.00
C ASP A 12 -26.59 -21.55 -9.99
N ASP A 13 -27.13 -22.06 -8.88
CA ASP A 13 -27.40 -21.26 -7.69
C ASP A 13 -26.14 -21.34 -6.83
N ASP A 14 -25.35 -20.27 -6.89
CA ASP A 14 -24.71 -19.60 -5.76
C ASP A 14 -23.49 -18.81 -6.27
N ASP A 15 -23.78 -17.77 -7.07
CA ASP A 15 -22.99 -16.53 -6.99
C ASP A 15 -23.17 -16.00 -5.57
N GLU A 16 -22.41 -16.55 -4.62
CA GLU A 16 -22.10 -15.88 -3.38
C GLU A 16 -21.54 -14.52 -3.79
N ASN A 17 -22.40 -13.50 -3.70
CA ASN A 17 -22.00 -12.11 -3.73
C ASN A 17 -21.04 -11.93 -2.55
N TYR A 18 -19.76 -12.20 -2.80
CA TYR A 18 -18.66 -12.00 -1.88
C TYR A 18 -18.56 -10.50 -1.65
N THR A 19 -19.41 -10.03 -0.75
CA THR A 19 -19.40 -8.66 -0.28
C THR A 19 -18.14 -8.52 0.55
N VAL A 20 -17.10 -7.98 -0.08
CA VAL A 20 -15.89 -7.55 0.63
C VAL A 20 -16.36 -6.70 1.82
N PRO A 21 -15.97 -7.04 3.07
CA PRO A 21 -16.38 -6.27 4.23
C PRO A 21 -16.09 -4.79 4.00
N GLU A 22 -17.04 -3.91 4.34
CA GLU A 22 -16.93 -2.46 4.07
C GLU A 22 -15.59 -1.87 4.56
N GLN A 23 -15.07 -2.40 5.67
CA GLN A 23 -13.77 -2.00 6.23
C GLN A 23 -12.56 -2.44 5.38
N GLU A 24 -12.62 -3.61 4.76
CA GLU A 24 -11.58 -4.10 3.85
C GLU A 24 -11.60 -3.31 2.53
N SER A 25 -12.80 -3.02 2.01
CA SER A 25 -12.99 -2.13 0.86
C SER A 25 -12.45 -0.71 1.11
N ASN A 26 -12.74 -0.13 2.28
CA ASN A 26 -12.20 1.18 2.67
C ASN A 26 -10.68 1.17 2.83
N THR A 27 -10.11 0.07 3.33
CA THR A 27 -8.66 -0.09 3.47
C THR A 27 -7.97 -0.17 2.11
N GLN A 28 -8.51 -0.98 1.19
CA GLN A 28 -8.02 -1.08 -0.17
C GLN A 28 -8.08 0.27 -0.89
N ASN A 29 -9.21 0.99 -0.80
CA ASN A 29 -9.35 2.32 -1.38
C ASN A 29 -8.30 3.29 -0.85
N PHE A 30 -8.07 3.32 0.47
CA PHE A 30 -7.07 4.18 1.09
C PHE A 30 -5.65 3.87 0.59
N VAL A 31 -5.28 2.57 0.55
CA VAL A 31 -3.97 2.13 0.05
C VAL A 31 -3.77 2.54 -1.40
N THR A 32 -4.71 2.21 -2.28
CA THR A 32 -4.64 2.53 -3.71
C THR A 32 -4.49 4.05 -3.91
N GLN A 33 -5.31 4.85 -3.26
CA GLN A 33 -5.21 6.31 -3.38
C GLN A 33 -3.91 6.88 -2.86
N PHE A 34 -3.35 6.32 -1.78
CA PHE A 34 -2.02 6.71 -1.31
C PHE A 34 -0.97 6.42 -2.38
N ILE A 35 -0.95 5.21 -2.93
CA ILE A 35 -0.01 4.80 -3.97
C ILE A 35 -0.12 5.70 -5.20
N THR A 36 -1.34 5.97 -5.69
CA THR A 36 -1.59 6.86 -6.83
C THR A 36 -1.13 8.30 -6.52
N SER A 37 -1.38 8.80 -5.30
CA SER A 37 -0.97 10.15 -4.89
C SER A 37 0.55 10.31 -4.89
N VAL A 38 1.28 9.30 -4.43
CA VAL A 38 2.75 9.31 -4.44
C VAL A 38 3.29 9.17 -5.86
N ALA A 39 2.68 8.30 -6.68
CA ALA A 39 3.06 8.15 -8.09
C ALA A 39 2.92 9.45 -8.87
N GLN A 40 1.85 10.22 -8.63
CA GLN A 40 1.66 11.53 -9.24
C GLN A 40 2.79 12.52 -8.88
N ILE A 41 3.34 12.46 -7.68
CA ILE A 41 4.48 13.30 -7.25
C ILE A 41 5.75 12.89 -7.99
N ASP A 42 6.01 11.58 -8.10
CA ASP A 42 7.18 11.06 -8.81
C ASP A 42 7.13 11.47 -10.30
N ILE A 43 5.95 11.44 -10.96
CA ILE A 43 5.75 11.99 -12.31
C ILE A 43 6.06 13.49 -12.37
N GLU A 44 5.48 14.29 -11.47
CA GLU A 44 5.66 15.76 -11.46
C GLU A 44 7.09 16.20 -11.25
N ARG A 45 7.89 15.35 -10.60
CA ARG A 45 9.31 15.59 -10.33
C ARG A 45 10.24 14.91 -11.34
N ASP A 46 9.68 14.26 -12.37
CA ASP A 46 10.43 13.46 -13.35
C ASP A 46 11.32 12.38 -12.69
N LYS A 47 10.86 11.83 -11.56
CA LYS A 47 11.51 10.75 -10.81
C LYS A 47 10.75 9.46 -11.06
N ASN A 48 11.39 8.45 -11.66
CA ASN A 48 10.73 7.18 -12.00
C ASN A 48 9.45 7.36 -12.84
N ALA A 49 9.34 8.44 -13.63
CA ALA A 49 8.08 8.91 -14.21
C ALA A 49 7.35 7.84 -15.03
N GLN A 50 8.09 7.03 -15.81
CA GLN A 50 7.49 5.95 -16.58
C GLN A 50 6.88 4.86 -15.69
N VAL A 51 7.62 4.38 -14.69
CA VAL A 51 7.13 3.37 -13.74
C VAL A 51 5.96 3.92 -12.93
N ALA A 52 6.02 5.19 -12.53
CA ALA A 52 4.93 5.84 -11.82
C ALA A 52 3.67 5.97 -12.69
N GLN A 53 3.81 6.25 -13.99
CA GLN A 53 2.69 6.27 -14.93
C GLN A 53 2.05 4.88 -15.07
N ASP A 54 2.87 3.83 -15.16
CA ASP A 54 2.37 2.45 -15.23
C ASP A 54 1.57 2.09 -13.96
N ILE A 55 2.06 2.50 -12.79
CA ILE A 55 1.34 2.35 -11.51
C ILE A 55 0.00 3.08 -11.53
N ILE A 56 -0.05 4.33 -12.02
CA ILE A 56 -1.31 5.09 -12.11
C ILE A 56 -2.30 4.36 -13.02
N ASN A 57 -1.87 3.94 -14.20
CA ASN A 57 -2.72 3.26 -15.18
C ASN A 57 -3.33 1.97 -14.61
N GLU A 58 -2.60 1.24 -13.77
CA GLU A 58 -3.07 0.02 -13.12
C GLU A 58 -3.92 0.28 -11.86
N THR A 59 -3.73 1.41 -11.17
CA THR A 59 -4.43 1.71 -9.90
C THR A 59 -5.68 2.57 -10.07
N GLU A 60 -5.76 3.42 -11.10
CA GLU A 60 -6.94 4.24 -11.37
C GLU A 60 -8.25 3.45 -11.49
N PRO A 61 -8.29 2.29 -12.18
CA PRO A 61 -9.52 1.49 -12.26
C PRO A 61 -9.99 0.93 -10.91
N LEU A 62 -9.10 0.89 -9.92
CA LEU A 62 -9.36 0.38 -8.57
C LEU A 62 -9.75 1.51 -7.60
N ASN A 63 -9.73 2.76 -8.05
CA ASN A 63 -10.01 3.91 -7.22
C ASN A 63 -11.52 4.21 -7.21
N ASN A 64 -12.18 3.79 -6.14
CA ASN A 64 -13.59 4.07 -5.91
C ASN A 64 -13.71 5.48 -5.29
N ASP A 65 -14.57 6.35 -5.85
CA ASP A 65 -14.74 7.78 -5.53
C ASP A 65 -14.92 8.19 -4.05
N CYS A 66 -15.01 7.24 -3.12
CA CYS A 66 -15.16 7.42 -1.68
C CYS A 66 -14.14 8.41 -1.06
N CYS A 67 -12.92 8.50 -1.61
CA CYS A 67 -11.85 9.33 -1.02
C CYS A 67 -11.18 10.36 -1.96
N ASN A 68 -11.72 10.54 -3.18
CA ASN A 68 -11.25 11.50 -4.18
C ASN A 68 -11.03 12.95 -3.67
N PRO A 69 -11.90 13.56 -2.83
CA PRO A 69 -11.69 14.94 -2.35
C PRO A 69 -10.51 15.11 -1.38
N ILE A 70 -9.81 14.02 -1.02
CA ILE A 70 -8.68 14.04 -0.06
C ILE A 70 -7.35 13.66 -0.74
N ALA A 71 -7.37 13.34 -2.04
CA ALA A 71 -6.17 13.03 -2.82
C ALA A 71 -5.14 14.17 -2.80
N SER A 72 -5.61 15.43 -2.79
CA SER A 72 -4.73 16.61 -2.73
C SER A 72 -3.98 16.71 -1.38
N ASP A 73 -4.65 16.41 -0.27
CA ASP A 73 -4.04 16.39 1.07
C ASP A 73 -3.07 15.22 1.22
N LEU A 74 -3.44 14.05 0.69
CA LEU A 74 -2.60 12.86 0.70
C LEU A 74 -1.33 13.08 -0.10
N LYS A 75 -1.48 13.69 -1.28
CA LYS A 75 -0.36 14.12 -2.12
C LYS A 75 0.53 15.13 -1.40
N ARG A 76 -0.04 16.16 -0.74
CA ARG A 76 0.75 17.13 0.03
C ARG A 76 1.57 16.46 1.13
N ILE A 77 0.97 15.53 1.87
CA ILE A 77 1.67 14.83 2.95
C ILE A 77 2.72 13.88 2.39
N ALA A 78 2.41 13.10 1.36
CA ALA A 78 3.39 12.27 0.68
C ALA A 78 4.57 13.11 0.16
N ASP A 79 4.31 14.28 -0.39
CA ASP A 79 5.31 15.23 -0.90
C ASP A 79 6.22 15.74 0.23
N GLU A 80 5.63 16.14 1.36
CA GLU A 80 6.34 16.60 2.56
C GLU A 80 7.15 15.47 3.23
N ILE A 81 6.60 14.25 3.29
CA ILE A 81 7.28 13.05 3.81
C ILE A 81 8.49 12.74 2.93
N ASP A 82 8.30 12.71 1.62
CA ASP A 82 9.37 12.38 0.68
C ASP A 82 10.48 13.44 0.66
N LYS A 83 10.14 14.73 0.79
CA LYS A 83 11.12 15.81 0.97
C LYS A 83 11.95 15.64 2.24
N SER A 84 11.32 15.19 3.32
CA SER A 84 11.94 15.15 4.64
C SER A 84 12.73 13.87 4.90
N TYR A 85 12.30 12.75 4.29
CA TYR A 85 12.82 11.41 4.60
C TYR A 85 13.08 10.54 3.36
N GLY A 86 12.99 11.09 2.15
CA GLY A 86 13.10 10.33 0.90
C GLY A 86 14.42 9.55 0.82
N THR A 87 15.54 10.15 1.22
CA THR A 87 16.85 9.49 1.23
C THR A 87 16.91 8.34 2.24
N GLU A 88 16.33 8.51 3.43
CA GLU A 88 16.24 7.47 4.46
C GLU A 88 15.36 6.30 3.99
N PHE A 89 14.23 6.58 3.34
CA PHE A 89 13.39 5.55 2.73
C PHE A 89 14.16 4.78 1.65
N GLU A 90 14.83 5.46 0.72
CA GLU A 90 15.64 4.81 -0.31
C GLU A 90 16.76 3.96 0.29
N ASN A 91 17.39 4.40 1.38
CA ASN A 91 18.40 3.63 2.10
C ASN A 91 17.81 2.39 2.81
N LEU A 92 16.65 2.53 3.46
CA LEU A 92 15.94 1.40 4.08
C LEU A 92 15.49 0.38 3.05
N VAL A 93 14.93 0.85 1.94
CA VAL A 93 14.46 0.04 0.82
C VAL A 93 15.65 -0.62 0.15
N THR A 94 16.74 0.10 -0.12
CA THR A 94 17.97 -0.47 -0.67
C THR A 94 18.55 -1.51 0.27
N LYS A 95 18.68 -1.26 1.57
CA LYS A 95 19.19 -2.27 2.51
C LYS A 95 18.27 -3.50 2.61
N ALA A 96 16.96 -3.31 2.66
CA ALA A 96 15.99 -4.40 2.69
C ALA A 96 16.00 -5.21 1.37
N ILE A 97 16.12 -4.52 0.23
CA ILE A 97 16.09 -5.11 -1.11
C ILE A 97 17.41 -5.75 -1.51
N THR A 98 18.55 -5.08 -1.26
CA THR A 98 19.92 -5.55 -1.55
C THR A 98 20.31 -6.77 -0.71
N SER A 99 19.69 -6.99 0.45
CA SER A 99 20.02 -8.14 1.30
C SER A 99 19.25 -9.42 0.93
N LYS A 100 17.95 -9.36 0.60
CA LYS A 100 17.12 -10.58 0.43
C LYS A 100 15.87 -10.47 -0.48
N ILE A 101 15.52 -9.30 -1.01
CA ILE A 101 14.23 -9.08 -1.69
C ILE A 101 14.47 -8.77 -3.16
N ILE A 102 14.98 -9.74 -3.92
CA ILE A 102 14.85 -9.73 -5.36
C ILE A 102 14.07 -10.98 -5.74
N CYS A 103 12.82 -10.77 -6.15
CA CYS A 103 12.05 -11.67 -7.00
C CYS A 103 11.94 -13.14 -6.58
N ASP A 104 11.76 -13.43 -5.29
CA ASP A 104 11.28 -14.75 -4.86
C ASP A 104 9.89 -14.62 -4.22
N ALA A 105 8.86 -15.04 -4.97
CA ALA A 105 7.48 -15.09 -4.49
C ALA A 105 7.34 -15.92 -3.21
N ALA A 106 8.26 -16.88 -2.95
CA ALA A 106 8.25 -17.68 -1.72
C ALA A 106 8.71 -16.89 -0.48
N ASN A 107 9.51 -15.83 -0.65
CA ASN A 107 10.15 -15.12 0.45
C ASN A 107 9.67 -13.67 0.63
N GLY A 108 9.03 -13.06 -0.39
CA GLY A 108 8.55 -11.68 -0.34
C GLY A 108 7.61 -11.38 0.83
N TYR A 109 6.58 -12.22 1.04
CA TYR A 109 5.66 -12.03 2.17
C TYR A 109 6.34 -12.18 3.53
N ARG A 110 7.30 -13.10 3.68
CA ARG A 110 8.05 -13.26 4.94
C ARG A 110 8.83 -11.99 5.29
N HIS A 111 9.51 -11.39 4.31
CA HIS A 111 10.24 -10.14 4.53
C HIS A 111 9.31 -8.97 4.83
N PHE A 112 8.14 -8.91 4.18
CA PHE A 112 7.10 -7.96 4.55
C PHE A 112 6.67 -8.12 6.02
N VAL A 113 6.46 -9.35 6.48
CA VAL A 113 6.13 -9.64 7.89
C VAL A 113 7.26 -9.21 8.84
N GLU A 114 8.52 -9.47 8.51
CA GLU A 114 9.67 -9.05 9.34
C GLU A 114 9.76 -7.52 9.47
N ILE A 115 9.60 -6.81 8.35
CA ILE A 115 9.67 -5.34 8.32
C ILE A 115 8.49 -4.73 9.06
N THR A 116 7.27 -5.24 8.84
CA THR A 116 6.08 -4.76 9.56
C THR A 116 6.19 -5.05 11.06
N ALA A 117 6.69 -6.22 11.46
CA ALA A 117 6.94 -6.50 12.88
C ALA A 117 7.91 -5.48 13.50
N SER A 118 8.97 -5.11 12.79
CA SER A 118 9.92 -4.08 13.24
C SER A 118 9.28 -2.69 13.33
N ILE A 119 8.57 -2.24 12.29
CA ILE A 119 7.93 -0.92 12.27
C ILE A 119 6.93 -0.76 13.43
N PHE A 120 6.20 -1.82 13.76
CA PHE A 120 5.09 -1.81 14.71
C PHE A 120 5.43 -2.40 16.10
N GLU A 121 6.69 -2.74 16.38
CA GLU A 121 7.13 -3.39 17.63
C GLU A 121 6.65 -2.64 18.89
N SER A 122 6.70 -1.31 18.86
CA SER A 122 6.28 -0.44 19.98
C SER A 122 4.84 0.09 19.86
N GLY A 123 4.01 -0.53 19.02
CA GLY A 123 2.59 -0.20 18.84
C GLY A 123 2.22 0.44 17.49
N ILE A 124 0.92 0.68 17.32
CA ILE A 124 0.32 1.19 16.09
C ILE A 124 0.11 2.70 16.19
N THR A 125 0.61 3.44 15.21
CA THR A 125 0.43 4.89 15.08
C THR A 125 0.23 5.28 13.62
N LEU A 126 -0.39 6.44 13.36
CA LEU A 126 -0.55 6.95 11.98
C LEU A 126 0.79 7.14 11.26
N GLY A 127 1.81 7.64 11.97
CA GLY A 127 3.16 7.76 11.40
C GLY A 127 3.70 6.43 10.89
N ARG A 128 3.54 5.35 11.65
CA ARG A 128 3.99 4.00 11.25
C ARG A 128 3.21 3.45 10.06
N ILE A 129 1.91 3.73 9.98
CA ILE A 129 1.09 3.38 8.81
C ILE A 129 1.63 4.10 7.57
N TYR A 130 1.93 5.41 7.66
CA TYR A 130 2.52 6.14 6.53
C TYR A 130 3.91 5.66 6.15
N VAL A 131 4.77 5.32 7.11
CA VAL A 131 6.08 4.71 6.82
C VAL A 131 5.90 3.39 6.07
N LEU A 132 4.99 2.54 6.51
CA LEU A 132 4.70 1.27 5.84
C LEU A 132 4.21 1.49 4.40
N LEU A 133 3.33 2.46 4.18
CA LEU A 133 2.79 2.77 2.85
C LEU A 133 3.86 3.33 1.90
N MET A 134 4.68 4.27 2.37
CA MET A 134 5.82 4.80 1.61
C MET A 134 6.86 3.72 1.29
N PHE A 135 7.15 2.85 2.27
CA PHE A 135 8.01 1.69 2.06
C PHE A 135 7.44 0.77 0.97
N GLY A 136 6.15 0.46 1.03
CA GLY A 136 5.46 -0.34 0.02
C GLY A 136 5.53 0.29 -1.37
N TYR A 137 5.28 1.60 -1.48
CA TYR A 137 5.41 2.33 -2.75
C TYR A 137 6.83 2.22 -3.33
N ARG A 138 7.85 2.50 -2.53
CA ARG A 138 9.25 2.44 -2.97
C ARG A 138 9.66 1.02 -3.36
N TRP A 139 9.12 0.01 -2.68
CA TRP A 139 9.30 -1.38 -3.07
C TRP A 139 8.66 -1.68 -4.44
N ILE A 140 7.41 -1.26 -4.67
CA ILE A 140 6.74 -1.40 -5.98
C ILE A 140 7.60 -0.79 -7.10
N VAL A 141 8.00 0.47 -6.95
CA VAL A 141 8.81 1.18 -7.95
C VAL A 141 10.12 0.44 -8.23
N ARG A 142 10.82 0.00 -7.18
CA ARG A 142 12.08 -0.72 -7.34
C ARG A 142 11.88 -2.08 -8.02
N SER A 143 10.84 -2.83 -7.65
CA SER A 143 10.53 -4.13 -8.24
C SER A 143 10.13 -4.02 -9.71
N LEU A 144 9.30 -3.04 -10.08
CA LEU A 144 8.93 -2.78 -11.47
C LEU A 144 10.14 -2.32 -12.30
N SER A 145 11.01 -1.48 -11.73
CA SER A 145 12.24 -1.04 -12.40
C SER A 145 13.18 -2.21 -12.70
N VAL A 146 13.31 -3.19 -11.78
CA VAL A 146 14.14 -4.40 -11.99
C VAL A 146 13.47 -5.39 -12.95
N ALA A 147 12.15 -5.56 -12.86
CA ALA A 147 11.39 -6.45 -13.74
C ALA A 147 11.45 -5.99 -15.20
N ALA A 148 11.46 -4.68 -15.47
CA ALA A 148 11.67 -4.13 -16.80
C ALA A 148 13.05 -4.49 -17.39
N GLU A 149 14.06 -4.71 -16.55
CA GLU A 149 15.42 -5.11 -16.96
C GLU A 149 15.58 -6.64 -17.09
N THR A 150 14.74 -7.41 -16.38
CA THR A 150 14.86 -8.88 -16.27
C THR A 150 13.59 -9.50 -16.85
N PHE A 151 13.64 -9.86 -18.14
CA PHE A 151 12.57 -10.33 -19.06
C PHE A 151 11.65 -11.49 -18.61
N SER A 152 11.52 -11.82 -17.33
CA SER A 152 10.76 -12.98 -16.88
C SER A 152 10.19 -12.78 -15.49
N VAL A 153 8.96 -12.31 -15.36
CA VAL A 153 8.15 -12.63 -14.16
C VAL A 153 6.65 -12.64 -14.50
N ASP A 154 5.99 -13.79 -14.31
CA ASP A 154 4.53 -13.98 -14.33
C ASP A 154 3.82 -13.40 -13.08
N VAL A 155 4.48 -12.50 -12.34
CA VAL A 155 4.01 -11.96 -11.05
C VAL A 155 3.96 -10.45 -11.15
N ASN A 156 2.78 -9.87 -10.94
CA ASN A 156 2.59 -8.42 -10.88
C ASN A 156 3.02 -7.90 -9.47
N PRO A 157 4.16 -7.18 -9.35
CA PRO A 157 4.66 -6.70 -8.06
C PRO A 157 3.73 -5.67 -7.42
N LEU A 158 3.07 -4.84 -8.23
CA LEU A 158 2.14 -3.82 -7.77
C LEU A 158 0.96 -4.47 -7.04
N GLN A 159 0.26 -5.41 -7.68
CA GLN A 159 -0.88 -6.10 -7.06
C GLN A 159 -0.45 -6.91 -5.84
N THR A 160 0.72 -7.56 -5.90
CA THR A 160 1.25 -8.36 -4.80
C THR A 160 1.50 -7.51 -3.55
N ILE A 161 2.18 -6.37 -3.71
CA ILE A 161 2.56 -5.50 -2.59
C ILE A 161 1.33 -4.76 -2.06
N ILE A 162 0.41 -4.29 -2.92
CA ILE A 162 -0.89 -3.76 -2.47
C ILE A 162 -1.63 -4.80 -1.64
N GLY A 163 -1.68 -6.06 -2.09
CA GLY A 163 -2.31 -7.16 -1.34
C GLY A 163 -1.69 -7.35 0.06
N TYR A 164 -0.37 -7.25 0.19
CA TYR A 164 0.30 -7.33 1.49
C TYR A 164 -0.07 -6.16 2.41
N LEU A 165 -0.07 -4.93 1.88
CA LEU A 165 -0.46 -3.73 2.62
C LEU A 165 -1.90 -3.81 3.10
N VAL A 166 -2.84 -4.14 2.21
CA VAL A 166 -4.26 -4.29 2.54
C VAL A 166 -4.45 -5.36 3.58
N ARG A 167 -3.84 -6.54 3.41
CA ARG A 167 -3.94 -7.64 4.38
C ARG A 167 -3.45 -7.24 5.77
N PHE A 168 -2.33 -6.52 5.86
CA PHE A 168 -1.81 -6.07 7.16
C PHE A 168 -2.70 -5.01 7.79
N LEU A 169 -3.12 -4.01 7.00
CA LEU A 169 -3.95 -2.92 7.49
C LEU A 169 -5.37 -3.39 7.86
N SER A 170 -5.84 -4.49 7.27
CA SER A 170 -7.09 -5.18 7.63
C SER A 170 -6.95 -6.09 8.86
N SER A 171 -5.77 -6.21 9.47
CA SER A 171 -5.61 -6.98 10.70
C SER A 171 -6.39 -6.38 11.88
N ALA A 172 -6.88 -7.23 12.78
CA ALA A 172 -7.75 -6.81 13.89
C ALA A 172 -7.14 -5.68 14.74
N GLY A 173 -5.83 -5.71 15.00
CA GLY A 173 -5.16 -4.66 15.78
C GLY A 173 -5.14 -3.31 15.07
N VAL A 174 -4.87 -3.30 13.76
CA VAL A 174 -4.83 -2.07 12.95
C VAL A 174 -6.25 -1.53 12.75
N GLN A 175 -7.22 -2.40 12.46
CA GLN A 175 -8.63 -2.01 12.33
C GLN A 175 -9.21 -1.46 13.63
N ALA A 176 -8.89 -2.04 14.78
CA ALA A 176 -9.28 -1.51 16.08
C ALA A 176 -8.68 -0.11 16.32
N PHE A 177 -7.41 0.09 15.98
CA PHE A 177 -6.78 1.41 16.05
C PHE A 177 -7.45 2.42 15.12
N ILE A 178 -7.69 2.06 13.85
CA ILE A 178 -8.36 2.92 12.87
C ILE A 178 -9.77 3.29 13.33
N ALA A 179 -10.53 2.32 13.86
CA ALA A 179 -11.85 2.57 14.42
C ALA A 179 -11.79 3.55 15.60
N SER A 180 -10.77 3.44 16.47
CA SER A 180 -10.59 4.33 17.62
C SER A 180 -10.37 5.80 17.26
N ILE A 181 -9.87 6.06 16.04
CA ILE A 181 -9.66 7.41 15.50
C ILE A 181 -10.76 7.86 14.54
N GLY A 182 -11.88 7.12 14.47
CA GLY A 182 -13.06 7.47 13.67
C GLY A 182 -13.07 6.91 12.25
N GLY A 183 -12.23 5.91 11.96
CA GLY A 183 -12.14 5.27 10.65
C GLY A 183 -11.23 5.99 9.66
N TRP A 184 -10.99 5.36 8.50
CA TRP A 184 -10.16 5.92 7.43
C TRP A 184 -10.60 7.32 7.00
N LYS A 185 -11.91 7.57 6.94
CA LYS A 185 -12.47 8.88 6.60
C LYS A 185 -12.06 9.98 7.59
N ALA A 186 -12.04 9.69 8.88
CA ALA A 186 -11.63 10.64 9.91
C ALA A 186 -10.11 10.88 9.87
N ILE A 187 -9.31 9.83 9.65
CA ILE A 187 -7.86 9.95 9.44
C ILE A 187 -7.61 10.93 8.30
N MET A 188 -8.22 10.68 7.15
CA MET A 188 -8.10 11.50 5.95
C MET A 188 -8.52 12.95 6.18
N HIS A 189 -9.62 13.20 6.91
CA HIS A 189 -10.02 14.57 7.26
C HIS A 189 -9.06 15.27 8.24
N SER A 190 -8.42 14.51 9.13
CA SER A 190 -7.51 15.05 10.14
C SER A 190 -6.14 15.47 9.57
N LEU A 191 -5.78 14.94 8.41
CA LEU A 191 -4.50 15.16 7.73
C LEU A 191 -4.23 16.63 7.36
N SER A 192 -5.27 17.35 6.94
CA SER A 192 -5.18 18.77 6.58
C SER A 192 -4.83 19.66 7.79
N SER A 193 -5.24 19.26 9.00
CA SER A 193 -5.14 20.08 10.21
C SER A 193 -3.99 19.71 11.17
N LYS A 194 -3.44 18.49 11.07
CA LYS A 194 -2.48 17.93 12.05
C LYS A 194 -1.14 17.49 11.44
N ALA A 195 -0.82 17.94 10.24
CA ALA A 195 0.39 17.53 9.49
C ALA A 195 1.67 17.55 10.37
N THR A 196 1.87 18.60 11.17
CA THR A 196 3.03 18.74 12.09
C THR A 196 3.19 17.61 13.11
N ILE A 197 2.08 17.08 13.67
CA ILE A 197 2.12 15.99 14.65
C ILE A 197 2.49 14.67 13.96
N ILE A 198 2.00 14.48 12.73
CA ILE A 198 2.33 13.32 11.90
C ILE A 198 3.82 13.33 11.57
N PHE A 199 4.40 14.48 11.24
CA PHE A 199 5.84 14.60 11.00
C PHE A 199 6.71 14.28 12.21
N ALA A 200 6.31 14.74 13.40
CA ALA A 200 7.04 14.40 14.64
C ALA A 200 7.01 12.89 14.92
N ALA A 201 5.86 12.24 14.67
CA ALA A 201 5.73 10.79 14.80
C ALA A 201 6.60 10.04 13.77
N LEU A 202 6.68 10.54 12.53
CA LEU A 202 7.52 9.98 11.47
C LEU A 202 9.01 10.09 11.80
N ALA A 203 9.47 11.25 12.29
CA ALA A 203 10.86 11.45 12.72
C ALA A 203 11.28 10.38 13.76
N GLY A 204 10.41 10.13 14.75
CA GLY A 204 10.66 9.12 15.78
C GLY A 204 10.75 7.70 15.23
N VAL A 205 9.90 7.35 14.24
CA VAL A 205 9.96 6.04 13.56
C VAL A 205 11.25 5.91 12.76
N PHE A 206 11.71 6.96 12.09
CA PHE A 206 12.95 6.93 11.32
C PHE A 206 14.18 6.74 12.17
N VAL A 207 14.29 7.46 13.29
CA VAL A 207 15.38 7.25 14.25
C VAL A 207 15.38 5.80 14.75
N PHE A 208 14.20 5.26 15.05
CA PHE A 208 14.05 3.87 15.49
C PHE A 208 14.48 2.86 14.43
N LEU A 209 14.00 3.00 13.19
CA LEU A 209 14.37 2.12 12.08
C LEU A 209 15.86 2.25 11.72
N ALA A 210 16.41 3.45 11.72
CA ALA A 210 17.84 3.67 11.50
C ALA A 210 18.70 2.94 12.55
N VAL A 211 18.26 2.91 13.81
CA VAL A 211 18.95 2.14 14.88
C VAL A 211 18.84 0.63 14.65
N ILE A 212 17.69 0.12 14.21
CA ILE A 212 17.51 -1.31 13.93
C ILE A 212 18.34 -1.76 12.72
N PHE A 213 18.35 -0.97 11.65
CA PHE A 213 19.01 -1.31 10.38
C PHE A 213 20.47 -0.81 10.25
N ASN A 214 21.04 -0.19 11.30
CA ASN A 214 22.49 0.06 11.44
C ASN A 214 23.18 -0.87 12.46
N LYS A 215 22.44 -1.78 13.10
CA LYS A 215 23.03 -2.93 13.80
C LYS A 215 23.24 -4.08 12.81
#